data_AF-A0A960LC65-F1
#
_entry.id   AF-A0A960LC65-F1
#
_cell.length_a   1.000
_cell.length_b   1.000
_cell.length_c   1.000
_cell.angle_alpha   90.00
_cell.angle_beta   90.00
_cell.angle_gamma   90.00
#
_symmetry.space_group_name_H-M   'P 1'
#
loop_
_entity.id
_entity.type
_entity.pdbx_description
1 polymer ?
#
loop_
_entity_poly.entity_id
_entity_poly.type
_entity_poly.pdbx_seq_one_letter_code
_entity_poly.pdbx_strand_id
1 'polypeptide(L)'
;MLHQLEEYVIPGGFLSWINKDVFGSDNPKSPITPVFAFVLNVVIAWPLYAAVGYVNLEQMWFVMPAMGILFVNAWFHIALSLTHSRYSPGTFSSIMLILPLTLYTFYYYIMTWEIGFRLLFISIVTGLVFHLLFLAIPRELIHAKEKRQERQPLSDPKE
;
A
#
# COMPACT_ATOMS: atom_id res chain seq x y z
N MET A 1 -0.43 -10.93 6.95
CA MET A 1 -1.26 -10.86 8.19
C MET A 1 -0.59 -10.07 9.30
N LEU A 2 0.64 -10.41 9.74
CA LEU A 2 1.32 -9.66 10.80
C LEU A 2 1.50 -8.16 10.51
N HIS A 3 1.75 -7.81 9.25
CA HIS A 3 1.80 -6.42 8.81
C HIS A 3 0.47 -5.67 9.04
N GLN A 4 -0.66 -6.33 8.75
CA GLN A 4 -1.99 -5.77 8.99
C GLN A 4 -2.33 -5.71 10.48
N LEU A 5 -1.85 -6.68 11.27
CA LEU A 5 -1.95 -6.60 12.73
C LEU A 5 -1.25 -5.33 13.24
N GLU A 6 -0.07 -5.02 12.71
CA GLU A 6 0.67 -3.82 13.10
C GLU A 6 -0.05 -2.52 12.70
N GLU A 7 -0.56 -2.47 11.47
CA GLU A 7 -1.27 -1.30 10.94
C GLU A 7 -2.55 -0.97 11.71
N TYR A 8 -3.31 -1.99 12.13
CA TYR A 8 -4.68 -1.80 12.64
C TYR A 8 -4.89 -2.16 14.10
N VAL A 9 -4.03 -2.98 14.71
CA VAL A 9 -4.27 -3.53 16.06
C VAL A 9 -3.15 -3.18 17.04
N ILE A 10 -1.88 -3.55 16.75
CA ILE A 10 -0.76 -3.40 17.70
C ILE A 10 0.50 -2.93 16.98
N PRO A 11 0.90 -1.64 17.09
CA PRO A 11 0.24 -0.59 17.89
C PRO A 11 -1.04 -0.03 17.23
N GLY A 12 -1.28 -0.34 15.96
CA GLY A 12 -2.41 0.18 15.21
C GLY A 12 -2.27 1.65 14.82
N GLY A 13 -3.34 2.24 14.29
CA GLY A 13 -3.41 3.68 14.01
C GLY A 13 -2.92 4.11 12.62
N PHE A 14 -2.61 3.17 11.72
CA PHE A 14 -2.11 3.48 10.37
C PHE A 14 -2.97 4.52 9.64
N LEU A 15 -4.30 4.37 9.66
CA LEU A 15 -5.22 5.30 9.01
C LEU A 15 -5.11 6.74 9.54
N SER A 16 -5.02 6.91 10.85
CA SER A 16 -4.87 8.25 11.42
C SER A 16 -3.51 8.83 11.07
N TRP A 17 -2.46 8.02 11.08
CA TRP A 17 -1.10 8.44 10.76
C TRP A 17 -0.99 8.85 9.29
N ILE A 18 -1.44 8.00 8.36
CA ILE A 18 -1.33 8.30 6.93
C ILE A 18 -2.15 9.54 6.57
N ASN A 19 -3.36 9.67 7.09
CA ASN A 19 -4.22 10.81 6.79
C ASN A 19 -3.66 12.12 7.35
N LYS A 20 -3.15 12.12 8.59
CA LYS A 20 -2.63 13.34 9.22
C LYS A 20 -1.23 13.68 8.76
N ASP A 21 -0.29 12.76 8.90
CA ASP A 21 1.13 13.03 8.70
C ASP A 21 1.49 13.08 7.21
N VAL A 22 0.86 12.26 6.36
CA VAL A 22 1.21 12.15 4.92
C VAL A 22 0.24 12.93 4.01
N PHE A 23 -1.06 12.94 4.32
CA PHE A 23 -2.03 13.73 3.57
C PHE A 23 -2.31 15.12 4.16
N GLY A 24 -1.84 15.42 5.38
CA GLY A 24 -2.11 16.72 6.01
C GLY A 24 -3.58 16.95 6.36
N SER A 25 -4.37 15.87 6.50
CA SER A 25 -5.81 15.95 6.73
C SER A 25 -6.14 16.15 8.20
N ASP A 26 -7.02 17.11 8.49
CA ASP A 26 -7.59 17.32 9.83
C ASP A 26 -8.52 16.17 10.26
N ASN A 27 -9.07 15.44 9.28
CA ASN A 27 -9.92 14.28 9.55
C ASN A 27 -9.10 12.99 9.51
N PRO A 28 -8.91 12.28 10.64
CA PRO A 28 -8.12 11.05 10.68
C PRO A 28 -8.69 9.89 9.84
N LYS A 29 -9.93 10.00 9.34
CA LYS A 29 -10.62 8.96 8.54
C LYS A 29 -10.68 9.29 7.04
N SER A 30 -9.97 10.31 6.57
CA SER A 30 -10.00 10.79 5.18
C SER A 30 -8.65 11.41 4.81
N PRO A 31 -8.14 11.32 3.57
CA PRO A 31 -8.73 10.68 2.38
C PRO A 31 -8.77 9.16 2.40
N ILE A 32 -7.86 8.51 3.12
CA ILE A 32 -7.84 7.06 3.22
C ILE A 32 -8.92 6.64 4.21
N THR A 33 -10.05 6.22 3.66
CA THR A 33 -11.18 5.75 4.47
C THR A 33 -10.96 4.30 4.93
N PRO A 34 -11.60 3.88 6.03
CA PRO A 34 -11.58 2.47 6.45
C PRO A 34 -12.06 1.51 5.36
N VAL A 35 -13.07 1.91 4.57
CA VAL A 35 -13.59 1.09 3.47
C VAL A 35 -12.55 0.94 2.37
N PHE A 36 -11.89 2.03 1.97
CA PHE A 36 -10.85 1.99 0.95
C PHE A 36 -9.67 1.11 1.37
N ALA A 37 -9.21 1.27 2.61
CA ALA A 37 -8.15 0.44 3.17
C ALA A 37 -8.55 -1.05 3.28
N PHE A 38 -9.79 -1.34 3.68
CA PHE A 38 -10.31 -2.71 3.72
C PHE A 38 -10.32 -3.35 2.32
N VAL A 39 -10.81 -2.63 1.30
CA VAL A 39 -10.83 -3.15 -0.08
C VAL A 39 -9.41 -3.44 -0.57
N LEU A 40 -8.48 -2.51 -0.39
CA LEU A 40 -7.10 -2.73 -0.83
C LEU A 40 -6.42 -3.89 -0.11
N ASN A 41 -6.56 -3.99 1.21
CA ASN A 41 -5.89 -5.03 1.94
C ASN A 41 -6.58 -6.38 1.79
N VAL A 42 -7.86 -6.46 2.10
CA VAL A 42 -8.57 -7.73 2.22
C VAL A 42 -9.08 -8.24 0.88
N VAL A 43 -9.56 -7.36 0.00
CA VAL A 43 -10.17 -7.78 -1.28
C VAL A 43 -9.12 -7.91 -2.38
N ILE A 44 -8.07 -7.08 -2.36
CA ILE A 44 -7.05 -7.06 -3.42
C ILE A 44 -5.76 -7.76 -2.98
N ALA A 45 -5.11 -7.24 -1.93
CA ALA A 45 -3.76 -7.69 -1.57
C ALA A 45 -3.75 -9.12 -0.99
N TRP A 46 -4.71 -9.48 -0.14
CA TRP A 46 -4.72 -10.81 0.47
C TRP A 46 -4.91 -11.93 -0.55
N PRO A 47 -5.89 -11.89 -1.48
CA PRO A 47 -6.00 -12.90 -2.52
C PRO A 47 -4.77 -12.95 -3.43
N LEU A 48 -4.17 -11.80 -3.76
CA LEU A 48 -2.95 -11.74 -4.55
C LEU A 48 -1.81 -12.51 -3.87
N TYR A 49 -1.53 -12.22 -2.60
CA TYR A 49 -0.43 -12.88 -1.88
C TYR A 49 -0.76 -14.33 -1.50
N ALA A 50 -2.03 -14.65 -1.24
CA ALA A 50 -2.45 -16.03 -1.09
C ALA A 50 -2.21 -16.81 -2.38
N ALA A 51 -2.60 -16.28 -3.54
CA ALA A 51 -2.35 -16.89 -4.84
C ALA A 51 -0.86 -17.13 -5.10
N VAL A 52 0.01 -16.18 -4.73
CA VAL A 52 1.47 -16.37 -4.81
C VAL A 52 1.94 -17.60 -4.01
N GLY A 53 1.31 -17.88 -2.87
CA GLY A 53 1.60 -19.08 -2.07
C GLY A 53 1.08 -20.40 -2.67
N TYR A 54 0.15 -20.35 -3.62
CA TYR A 54 -0.45 -21.54 -4.25
C TYR A 54 0.08 -21.83 -5.66
N VAL A 55 0.65 -20.84 -6.34
CA VAL A 55 1.24 -21.05 -7.67
C VAL A 55 2.60 -21.75 -7.56
N ASN A 56 2.96 -22.49 -8.62
CA ASN A 56 4.31 -23.02 -8.75
C ASN A 56 5.30 -21.84 -8.83
N LEU A 57 6.45 -21.96 -8.16
CA LEU A 57 7.54 -21.00 -8.21
C LEU A 57 8.07 -20.77 -9.64
N GLU A 58 7.76 -21.64 -10.59
CA GLU A 58 8.04 -21.42 -12.02
C GLU A 58 7.24 -20.25 -12.63
N GLN A 59 6.13 -19.82 -12.00
CA GLN A 59 5.28 -18.73 -12.47
C GLN A 59 5.85 -17.35 -12.12
N MET A 60 7.12 -17.14 -12.47
CA MET A 60 7.91 -15.95 -12.14
C MET A 60 7.25 -14.63 -12.59
N TRP A 61 6.52 -14.64 -13.70
CA TRP A 61 5.84 -13.47 -14.26
C TRP A 61 4.70 -12.97 -13.37
N PHE A 62 4.17 -13.82 -12.50
CA PHE A 62 3.16 -13.46 -11.51
C PHE A 62 3.78 -13.20 -10.13
N VAL A 63 4.68 -14.08 -9.69
CA VAL A 63 5.30 -14.00 -8.36
C VAL A 63 6.17 -12.75 -8.23
N MET A 64 7.01 -12.44 -9.22
CA MET A 64 7.96 -11.33 -9.14
C MET A 64 7.25 -9.97 -9.04
N PRO A 65 6.25 -9.62 -9.88
CA PRO A 65 5.53 -8.35 -9.72
C PRO A 65 4.76 -8.24 -8.40
N ALA A 66 4.17 -9.34 -7.92
CA ALA A 66 3.52 -9.33 -6.61
C ALA A 66 4.52 -9.05 -5.48
N MET A 67 5.71 -9.65 -5.54
CA MET A 67 6.81 -9.35 -4.61
C MET A 67 7.33 -7.92 -4.77
N GLY A 68 7.28 -7.36 -5.98
CA GLY A 68 7.56 -5.95 -6.25
C GLY A 68 6.60 -5.01 -5.52
N ILE A 69 5.29 -5.31 -5.53
CA ILE A 69 4.29 -4.55 -4.77
C ILE A 69 4.61 -4.63 -3.27
N LEU A 70 4.89 -5.83 -2.75
CA LEU A 70 5.19 -6.02 -1.35
C LEU A 70 6.52 -5.33 -0.93
N PHE A 71 7.52 -5.35 -1.81
CA PHE A 71 8.81 -4.69 -1.60
C PHE A 71 8.66 -3.17 -1.51
N VAL A 72 7.91 -2.57 -2.45
CA VAL A 72 7.62 -1.13 -2.43
C VAL A 72 6.76 -0.77 -1.23
N ASN A 73 5.85 -1.64 -0.80
CA ASN A 73 5.08 -1.45 0.43
C ASN A 73 6.00 -1.35 1.66
N ALA A 74 7.00 -2.23 1.79
CA ALA A 74 7.97 -2.10 2.88
C ALA A 74 8.72 -0.77 2.85
N TRP A 75 9.20 -0.37 1.67
CA TRP A 75 9.88 0.92 1.50
C TRP A 75 8.96 2.10 1.74
N PHE A 76 7.67 2.01 1.43
CA PHE A 76 6.70 3.04 1.71
C PHE A 76 6.62 3.35 3.21
N HIS A 77 6.47 2.33 4.07
CA HIS A 77 6.45 2.54 5.53
C HIS A 77 7.79 3.01 6.07
N ILE A 78 8.89 2.43 5.61
CA ILE A 78 10.24 2.80 6.07
C ILE A 78 10.55 4.25 5.67
N ALA A 79 10.41 4.59 4.38
CA ALA A 79 10.75 5.90 3.86
C ALA A 79 9.89 6.99 4.48
N LEU A 80 8.57 6.80 4.56
CA LEU A 80 7.69 7.81 5.16
C LEU A 80 7.91 7.95 6.67
N SER A 81 8.23 6.85 7.37
CA SER A 81 8.59 6.96 8.80
C SER A 81 9.83 7.83 9.01
N LEU A 82 10.83 7.69 8.13
CA LEU A 82 12.04 8.51 8.16
C LEU A 82 11.75 9.96 7.74
N THR A 83 10.99 10.17 6.66
CA THR A 83 10.65 11.51 6.16
C THR A 83 9.83 12.32 7.17
N HIS A 84 8.92 11.69 7.89
CA HIS A 84 8.09 12.35 8.89
C HIS A 84 8.66 12.25 10.32
N SER A 85 9.86 11.66 10.49
CA SER A 85 10.49 11.42 11.81
C SER A 85 9.54 10.80 12.84
N ARG A 86 8.64 9.93 12.37
CA ARG A 86 7.56 9.36 13.17
C ARG A 86 7.31 7.92 12.73
N TYR A 87 7.18 7.02 13.69
CA TYR A 87 6.87 5.63 13.40
C TYR A 87 5.52 5.49 12.68
N SER A 88 5.56 4.93 11.46
CA SER A 88 4.39 4.43 10.74
C SER A 88 4.06 3.01 11.22
N PRO A 89 2.84 2.75 11.71
CA PRO A 89 2.36 1.38 11.91
C PRO A 89 2.48 0.60 10.59
N GLY A 90 3.25 -0.49 10.61
CA GLY A 90 3.65 -1.27 9.44
C GLY A 90 5.17 -1.28 9.23
N THR A 91 5.92 -0.37 9.82
CA THR A 91 7.39 -0.26 9.66
C THR A 91 8.15 -1.45 10.25
N PHE A 92 7.73 -1.94 11.42
CA PHE A 92 8.43 -3.04 12.08
C PHE A 92 8.34 -4.32 11.26
N SER A 93 7.13 -4.71 10.85
CA SER A 93 6.90 -5.85 9.95
C SER A 93 7.50 -5.63 8.56
N SER A 94 7.57 -4.38 8.08
CA SER A 94 8.28 -4.05 6.85
C SER A 94 9.76 -4.42 6.93
N ILE A 95 10.44 -4.04 8.01
CA ILE A 95 11.87 -4.31 8.20
C ILE A 95 12.13 -5.78 8.54
N MET A 96 11.31 -6.37 9.41
CA MET A 96 11.61 -7.69 9.99
C MET A 96 11.08 -8.86 9.17
N LEU A 97 10.06 -8.63 8.32
CA LEU A 97 9.39 -9.71 7.58
C LEU A 97 9.39 -9.44 6.08
N ILE A 98 8.82 -8.31 5.67
CA ILE A 98 8.55 -8.06 4.25
C ILE A 98 9.84 -7.84 3.46
N LEU A 99 10.72 -6.96 3.94
CA LEU A 99 11.95 -6.63 3.24
C LEU A 99 12.87 -7.85 3.12
N PRO A 100 13.13 -8.65 4.18
CA PRO A 100 13.88 -9.90 4.06
C PRO A 100 13.22 -10.90 3.10
N LEU A 101 11.91 -11.09 3.19
CA LEU A 101 11.18 -12.01 2.32
C LEU A 101 11.31 -11.63 0.85
N THR A 102 11.09 -10.36 0.52
CA THR A 102 11.12 -9.86 -0.86
C THR A 102 12.53 -9.87 -1.44
N LEU A 103 13.54 -9.45 -0.65
CA LEU A 103 14.94 -9.53 -1.05
C LEU A 103 15.41 -10.98 -1.27
N TYR A 104 15.06 -11.88 -0.35
CA TYR A 104 15.36 -13.30 -0.50
C TYR A 104 14.68 -13.89 -1.74
N THR A 105 13.42 -13.53 -1.99
CA THR A 105 12.70 -14.00 -3.18
C THR A 105 13.39 -13.51 -4.45
N PHE A 106 13.70 -12.22 -4.56
CA PHE A 106 14.43 -11.70 -5.73
C PHE A 106 15.77 -12.39 -5.92
N TYR A 107 16.54 -12.56 -4.83
CA TYR A 107 17.81 -13.28 -4.87
C TYR A 107 17.64 -14.72 -5.37
N TYR A 108 16.71 -15.48 -4.80
CA TYR A 108 16.43 -16.86 -5.19
C TYR A 108 16.10 -16.97 -6.68
N TYR A 109 15.22 -16.11 -7.18
CA TYR A 109 14.82 -16.14 -8.58
C TYR A 109 15.94 -15.72 -9.54
N ILE A 110 16.75 -14.72 -9.18
CA ILE A 110 17.91 -14.32 -9.99
C ILE A 110 18.94 -15.46 -10.07
N MET A 111 19.20 -16.14 -8.94
CA MET A 111 20.24 -17.16 -8.86
C MET A 111 19.81 -18.53 -9.41
N THR A 112 18.55 -18.92 -9.24
CA THR A 112 18.07 -20.26 -9.64
C THR A 112 17.45 -20.29 -11.03
N TRP A 113 16.79 -19.22 -11.45
CA TRP A 113 16.01 -19.18 -12.69
C TRP A 113 16.60 -18.22 -13.73
N GLU A 114 17.84 -17.75 -13.51
CA GLU A 114 18.56 -16.80 -14.36
C GLU A 114 17.70 -15.59 -14.77
N ILE A 115 16.85 -15.13 -13.85
CA ILE A 115 15.94 -14.03 -14.15
C ILE A 115 16.74 -12.76 -14.41
N GLY A 116 16.64 -12.27 -15.64
CA GLY A 116 17.29 -11.03 -16.05
C GLY A 116 16.73 -9.81 -15.31
N PHE A 117 17.58 -8.80 -15.14
CA PHE A 117 17.26 -7.51 -14.51
C PHE A 117 15.97 -6.84 -15.00
N ARG A 118 15.52 -7.15 -16.22
CA ARG A 118 14.28 -6.64 -16.80
C ARG A 118 13.05 -6.98 -15.96
N LEU A 119 12.91 -8.24 -15.51
CA LEU A 119 11.72 -8.63 -14.74
C LEU A 119 11.76 -8.07 -13.32
N LEU A 120 12.95 -7.99 -12.71
CA LEU A 120 13.13 -7.29 -11.43
C LEU A 120 12.70 -5.82 -11.55
N PHE A 121 13.16 -5.13 -12.60
CA PHE A 121 12.80 -3.73 -12.86
C PHE A 121 11.29 -3.56 -13.05
N ILE A 122 10.66 -4.39 -13.89
CA ILE A 122 9.20 -4.39 -14.09
C ILE A 122 8.47 -4.61 -12.76
N SER A 123 8.98 -5.50 -11.91
CA SER A 123 8.37 -5.79 -10.61
C SER A 123 8.41 -4.59 -9.68
N ILE A 124 9.55 -3.90 -9.58
CA ILE A 124 9.70 -2.68 -8.77
C ILE A 124 8.80 -1.57 -9.31
N VAL A 125 8.79 -1.36 -10.64
CA VAL A 125 7.92 -0.36 -11.29
C VAL A 125 6.45 -0.67 -11.03
N THR A 126 6.04 -1.93 -11.10
CA THR A 126 4.67 -2.35 -10.78
C THR A 126 4.30 -1.97 -9.35
N GLY A 127 5.19 -2.24 -8.39
CA GLY A 127 5.00 -1.84 -7.01
C GLY A 127 4.89 -0.33 -6.82
N LEU A 128 5.74 0.45 -7.51
CA LEU A 128 5.71 1.91 -7.47
C LEU A 128 4.39 2.45 -8.03
N VAL A 129 3.97 1.98 -9.20
CA VAL A 129 2.69 2.39 -9.81
C VAL A 129 1.53 2.07 -8.87
N PHE A 130 1.50 0.88 -8.27
CA PHE A 130 0.45 0.51 -7.32
C PHE A 130 0.38 1.49 -6.12
N HIS A 131 1.52 1.86 -5.54
CA HIS A 131 1.56 2.79 -4.40
C HIS A 131 1.27 4.24 -4.79
N LEU A 132 1.67 4.66 -5.99
CA LEU A 132 1.29 5.97 -6.52
C LEU A 132 -0.22 6.07 -6.73
N LEU A 133 -0.87 5.02 -7.25
CA LEU A 133 -2.32 4.96 -7.38
C LEU A 133 -3.02 4.96 -6.02
N PHE A 134 -2.47 4.23 -5.04
CA PHE A 134 -2.94 4.27 -3.65
C PHE A 134 -2.96 5.68 -3.07
N LEU A 135 -1.93 6.49 -3.37
CA LEU A 135 -1.86 7.88 -2.91
C LEU A 135 -2.74 8.84 -3.71
N ALA A 136 -2.83 8.63 -5.03
CA ALA A 136 -3.49 9.56 -5.94
C ALA A 136 -5.03 9.43 -5.92
N ILE A 137 -5.58 8.22 -5.98
CA ILE A 137 -7.03 8.00 -6.09
C ILE A 137 -7.80 8.68 -4.94
N PRO A 138 -7.40 8.52 -3.66
CA PRO A 138 -8.12 9.12 -2.55
C PRO A 138 -8.06 10.65 -2.54
N ARG A 139 -6.95 11.25 -3.00
CA ARG A 139 -6.83 12.71 -3.18
C ARG A 139 -7.83 13.23 -4.20
N GLU A 140 -7.90 12.59 -5.36
CA GLU A 140 -8.82 13.00 -6.43
C GLU A 140 -10.30 12.87 -6.02
N LEU A 141 -10.63 11.82 -5.26
CA LEU A 141 -12.00 11.63 -4.75
C LEU A 141 -12.42 12.72 -3.76
N ILE A 142 -11.49 13.21 -2.91
CA ILE A 142 -11.76 14.38 -2.06
C ILE A 142 -12.02 15.61 -2.90
N HIS A 143 -11.08 15.99 -3.77
CA HIS A 143 -11.21 17.21 -4.58
C HIS A 143 -12.49 17.21 -5.42
N ALA A 144 -12.88 16.06 -5.96
CA ALA A 144 -14.13 15.91 -6.69
C ALA A 144 -15.37 16.12 -5.81
N LYS A 145 -15.33 15.69 -4.54
CA LYS A 145 -16.44 15.82 -3.60
C LYS A 145 -16.60 17.27 -3.13
N GLU A 146 -15.51 17.94 -2.78
CA GLU A 146 -15.52 19.36 -2.37
C GLU A 146 -16.05 20.25 -3.48
N LYS A 147 -15.53 20.07 -4.70
CA LYS A 147 -15.99 20.80 -5.89
C LYS A 147 -17.47 20.56 -6.23
N ARG A 148 -18.02 19.39 -5.90
CA ARG A 148 -19.46 19.11 -6.04
C ARG A 148 -20.30 19.84 -5.00
N GLN A 149 -19.83 19.92 -3.75
CA GLN A 149 -20.52 20.63 -2.67
C GLN A 149 -20.55 22.15 -2.92
N GLU A 150 -19.47 22.74 -3.44
CA GLU A 150 -19.45 24.15 -3.85
C GLU A 150 -20.43 24.46 -4.99
N ARG A 151 -20.67 23.50 -5.90
CA ARG A 151 -21.59 23.64 -7.04
C ARG A 151 -23.05 23.40 -6.68
N GLN A 152 -23.34 22.77 -5.55
CA GLN A 152 -24.68 22.61 -4.99
C GLN A 152 -24.78 23.42 -3.70
N PRO A 153 -24.97 24.75 -3.75
CA PRO A 153 -25.38 25.47 -2.56
C PRO A 153 -26.66 24.82 -2.06
N LEU A 154 -26.73 24.51 -0.76
CA LEU A 154 -27.90 23.95 -0.10
C LEU A 154 -29.14 24.67 -0.64
N SER A 155 -29.97 23.95 -1.40
CA SER A 155 -31.33 24.40 -1.62
C SER A 155 -31.96 24.42 -0.25
N ASP A 156 -32.11 25.62 0.33
CA ASP A 156 -32.87 25.83 1.56
C ASP A 156 -34.17 25.03 1.45
N PRO A 157 -34.50 24.16 2.42
CA PRO A 157 -35.83 23.60 2.48
C PRO A 157 -36.76 24.79 2.74
N LYS A 158 -37.43 25.26 1.68
CA LYS A 158 -38.52 26.22 1.80
C LYS A 158 -39.60 25.56 2.68
N GLU A 159 -39.87 26.22 3.80
CA GLU A 159 -40.97 25.98 4.74
C GLU A 159 -42.32 25.76 4.04
#